data_AF-I9L949-F1
#
_entry.id   AF-I9L949-F1
#
_cell.length_a   1.000
_cell.length_b   1.000
_cell.length_c   1.000
_cell.angle_alpha   90.00
_cell.angle_beta   90.00
_cell.angle_gamma   90.00
#
_symmetry.space_group_name_H-M   'P 1'
#
loop_
_entity.id
_entity.type
_entity.pdbx_description
1 polymer ?
#
loop_
_entity_poly.entity_id
_entity_poly.type
_entity_poly.pdbx_seq_one_letter_code
_entity_poly.pdbx_strand_id
1 'polypeptide(L)' 'MADDSAETVSSKAAAPTHDTVRVRLAEAGFAVPQENLSGVLANLTVLHDHVATLRGFALDPRSASAMRFEV' A
#
# COMPACT_ATOMS: atom_id res chain seq x y z
N MET A 1 32.94 2.11 17.58
CA MET A 1 31.52 2.46 17.62
C MET A 1 31.08 2.56 16.17
N ALA A 2 30.40 1.53 15.66
CA ALA A 2 29.88 1.53 14.30
C ALA A 2 28.49 2.16 14.34
N ASP A 3 28.35 3.29 13.66
CA ASP A 3 27.09 3.98 13.45
C ASP A 3 26.43 3.33 12.22
N ASP A 4 25.64 2.28 12.47
CA ASP A 4 24.81 1.63 11.46
C ASP A 4 23.52 2.45 11.33
N SER A 5 23.65 3.62 10.68
CA SER A 5 22.52 4.42 10.23
C SER A 5 21.87 3.70 9.06
N ALA A 6 21.06 2.68 9.38
CA ALA A 6 20.15 2.05 8.43
C ALA A 6 19.18 3.13 7.93
N GLU A 7 19.46 3.69 6.74
CA GLU A 7 18.51 4.47 5.97
C GLU A 7 17.24 3.62 5.81
N THR A 8 16.23 3.92 6.63
CA THR A 8 14.86 3.49 6.39
C THR A 8 14.43 4.06 5.05
N VAL A 9 14.60 3.24 4.00
CA VAL A 9 14.00 3.47 2.69
C VAL A 9 12.51 3.61 2.93
N SER A 10 12.03 4.85 2.97
CA SER A 10 10.61 5.16 3.06
C SER A 10 9.98 4.62 1.79
N SER A 11 9.47 3.40 1.86
CA SER A 11 8.71 2.75 0.80
C SER A 11 7.36 3.46 0.72
N LYS A 12 7.39 4.65 0.11
CA LYS A 12 6.19 5.34 -0.34
C LYS A 12 5.60 4.44 -1.42
N ALA A 13 4.69 3.56 -1.02
CA ALA A 13 4.00 2.66 -1.93
C ALA A 13 3.47 3.49 -3.11
N ALA A 14 3.83 3.11 -4.33
CA ALA A 14 3.38 3.83 -5.51
C ALA A 14 1.85 3.84 -5.56
N ALA A 15 1.26 4.95 -6.02
CA ALA A 15 -0.18 5.03 -6.19
C ALA A 15 -0.66 3.93 -7.15
N PRO A 16 -1.84 3.32 -6.91
CA PRO A 16 -2.38 2.31 -7.79
C PRO A 16 -2.65 2.89 -9.19
N THR A 17 -2.42 2.07 -10.22
CA THR A 17 -2.74 2.39 -11.61
C THR A 17 -3.59 1.26 -12.18
N HIS A 18 -4.23 1.50 -13.32
CA HIS A 18 -5.05 0.46 -13.98
C HIS A 18 -4.25 -0.82 -14.24
N ASP A 19 -2.99 -0.69 -14.65
CA ASP A 19 -2.13 -1.83 -14.98
C ASP A 19 -1.66 -2.57 -13.73
N THR A 20 -1.25 -1.84 -12.69
CA THR A 20 -0.81 -2.48 -11.44
C THR A 20 -1.97 -3.17 -10.74
N VAL A 21 -3.17 -2.56 -10.72
CA VAL A 21 -4.37 -3.19 -10.16
C VAL A 21 -4.73 -4.46 -10.93
N ARG A 22 -4.71 -4.43 -12.27
CA ARG A 22 -5.00 -5.61 -13.09
C ARG A 22 -4.05 -6.77 -12.81
N VAL A 23 -2.74 -6.49 -12.78
CA VAL A 23 -1.71 -7.49 -12.50
C VAL A 23 -1.88 -8.07 -11.10
N ARG A 24 -2.04 -7.22 -10.08
CA ARG A 24 -2.19 -7.67 -8.68
C ARG A 24 -3.47 -8.49 -8.46
N LEU A 25 -4.57 -8.13 -9.10
CA LEU A 25 -5.81 -8.92 -9.04
C LEU A 25 -5.62 -10.29 -9.68
N ALA A 26 -4.96 -10.36 -10.84
CA ALA A 26 -4.65 -11.63 -11.50
C ALA A 26 -3.71 -12.51 -10.66
N GLU A 27 -2.67 -11.93 -10.05
CA GLU A 27 -1.76 -12.63 -9.12
C GLU A 27 -2.52 -13.20 -7.91
N ALA A 28 -3.54 -12.48 -7.42
CA ALA A 28 -4.41 -12.93 -6.35
C ALA A 28 -5.53 -13.90 -6.82
N GLY A 29 -5.55 -14.29 -8.10
CA GLY A 29 -6.53 -15.23 -8.66
C GLY A 29 -7.91 -14.61 -8.96
N PHE A 30 -8.03 -13.29 -8.93
CA PHE A 30 -9.28 -12.59 -9.27
C PHE A 30 -9.33 -12.26 -10.77
N ALA A 31 -10.34 -12.81 -11.44
CA ALA A 31 -10.71 -12.40 -12.79
C ALA A 31 -11.75 -11.28 -12.74
N VAL A 32 -11.29 -10.03 -12.74
CA VAL A 32 -12.17 -8.85 -12.71
C VAL A 32 -12.50 -8.39 -14.14
N PRO A 33 -13.79 -8.25 -14.49
CA PRO A 33 -14.19 -7.68 -15.78
C PRO A 33 -13.63 -6.28 -16.00
N GLN A 34 -13.29 -5.93 -17.24
CA GLN A 34 -12.62 -4.66 -17.55
C GLN A 34 -13.48 -3.45 -17.18
N GLU A 35 -14.80 -3.55 -17.34
CA GLU A 35 -15.77 -2.52 -16.97
C GLU A 35 -15.75 -2.20 -15.46
N ASN A 36 -15.33 -3.15 -14.62
CA ASN A 36 -15.28 -2.99 -13.17
C ASN A 36 -13.92 -2.49 -12.67
N LEU A 37 -12.88 -2.57 -13.50
CA LEU A 37 -11.51 -2.27 -13.10
C LEU A 37 -11.31 -0.80 -12.71
N SER A 38 -12.04 0.12 -13.35
CA SER A 38 -12.05 1.55 -13.01
C SER A 38 -12.62 1.82 -11.62
N GLY A 39 -13.70 1.13 -11.24
CA GLY A 39 -14.29 1.21 -9.90
C GLY A 39 -13.38 0.63 -8.82
N VAL A 40 -12.72 -0.49 -9.11
CA VAL A 40 -11.72 -1.07 -8.19
C VAL A 40 -10.55 -0.10 -7.99
N LEU A 41 -10.03 0.48 -9.07
CA LEU A 41 -8.96 1.48 -9.00
C LEU A 41 -9.37 2.68 -8.12
N ALA A 42 -10.57 3.24 -8.34
CA ALA A 42 -11.06 4.37 -7.54
C ALA A 42 -11.10 4.05 -6.04
N ASN A 43 -11.59 2.87 -5.67
CA ASN A 43 -11.64 2.43 -4.28
C ASN A 43 -10.24 2.28 -3.68
N LEU A 44 -9.32 1.66 -4.41
CA LEU A 44 -7.94 1.46 -3.95
C LEU A 44 -7.17 2.77 -3.80
N THR A 45 -7.42 3.77 -4.66
CA THR A 45 -6.83 5.11 -4.52
C THR A 45 -7.26 5.76 -3.21
N VAL A 46 -8.54 5.73 -2.86
CA VAL A 46 -9.05 6.28 -1.58
C VAL A 46 -8.40 5.59 -0.38
N LEU A 47 -8.28 4.26 -0.43
CA LEU A 47 -7.63 3.50 0.65
C LEU A 47 -6.13 3.81 0.75
N HIS A 48 -5.44 4.00 -0.38
CA HIS A 48 -4.04 4.39 -0.42
C HIS A 48 -3.82 5.77 0.23
N ASP A 49 -4.65 6.77 -0.12
CA ASP A 49 -4.61 8.11 0.46
C ASP A 49 -4.92 8.09 1.96
N HIS A 50 -5.86 7.24 2.38
CA HIS A 50 -6.20 7.06 3.79
C HIS A 50 -5.00 6.49 4.57
N VAL A 51 -4.34 5.45 4.05
CA VAL A 51 -3.12 4.89 4.67
C VAL A 51 -1.99 5.92 4.70
N ALA A 52 -1.80 6.69 3.63
CA ALA A 52 -0.80 7.76 3.59
C ALA A 52 -1.06 8.81 4.68
N THR A 53 -2.33 9.17 4.90
CA THR A 53 -2.75 10.08 5.97
C THR A 53 -2.45 9.48 7.35
N LEU A 54 -2.79 8.20 7.57
CA LEU A 54 -2.55 7.51 8.84
C LEU A 54 -1.06 7.39 9.19
N ARG A 55 -0.18 7.20 8.19
CA ARG A 55 1.28 7.15 8.39
C ARG A 55 1.87 8.47 8.90
N GLY A 56 1.17 9.59 8.70
CA GLY A 56 1.58 10.89 9.25
C GLY A 56 1.34 11.04 10.75
N PHE A 57 0.54 10.16 11.36
CA PHE A 57 0.36 10.12 12.81
C PHE A 57 1.51 9.34 13.45
N ALA A 58 2.04 9.84 14.56
CA ALA A 58 2.97 9.08 15.39
C ALA A 58 2.21 7.88 15.98
N LEU A 59 2.25 6.75 15.30
CA LEU A 59 1.66 5.51 15.77
C LEU A 59 2.42 5.08 17.03
N ASP A 60 1.71 4.85 18.12
CA ASP A 60 2.25 4.14 19.28
C ASP A 60 2.96 2.86 18.77
N PRO A 61 4.17 2.54 19.21
CA PRO A 61 4.88 1.33 18.79
C PRO A 61 4.05 0.04 18.90
N ARG A 62 3.08 -0.02 19.82
CA ARG A 62 2.10 -1.10 19.91
C ARG A 62 1.12 -1.10 18.74
N SER A 63 0.63 0.07 18.32
CA SER A 63 -0.24 0.24 17.14
C SER A 63 0.50 0.04 15.82
N ALA A 64 1.80 0.37 15.77
CA ALA A 64 2.64 0.14 14.59
C ALA A 64 2.80 -1.34 14.24
N SER A 65 2.73 -2.25 15.24
CA SER A 65 2.77 -3.70 15.00
C SER A 65 1.59 -4.21 14.16
N ALA A 66 0.43 -3.56 14.23
CA ALA A 66 -0.75 -3.89 13.44
C ALA A 66 -0.66 -3.42 11.97
N MET A 67 0.32 -2.58 11.63
CA MET A 67 0.54 -2.06 10.27
C MET A 67 1.82 -2.61 9.62
N ARG A 68 2.43 -3.64 10.21
CA ARG A 68 3.51 -4.38 9.54
C ARG A 68 2.89 -5.30 8.49
N PHE A 69 2.97 -4.87 7.23
CA PHE A 69 2.72 -5.73 6.09
C PHE A 69 4.01 -6.53 5.85
N GLU A 70 4.04 -7.78 6.32
CA GLU A 70 5.15 -8.70 6.02
C GLU A 70 5.24 -8.91 4.50
N VAL A 71 6.46 -8.89 3.97
CA VAL A 71 6.82 -9.04 2.55
C VAL A 71 7.22 -10.48 2.27
#